data_AF-A0A932J5M2-F1
#
_entry.id   AF-A0A932J5M2-F1
#
_cell.length_a   1.000
_cell.length_b   1.000
_cell.length_c   1.000
_cell.angle_alpha   90.00
_cell.angle_beta   90.00
_cell.angle_gamma   90.00
#
_symmetry.space_group_name_H-M   'P 1'
#
loop_
_entity.id
_entity.type
_entity.pdbx_description
1 polymer ?
#
loop_
_entity_poly.entity_id
_entity_poly.type
_entity_poly.pdbx_seq_one_letter_code
_entity_poly.pdbx_strand_id
1 'polypeptide(L)' 'MPNISLNALMTAIKAVQRDIAYHEKLAADTSLSDDDLDYYGQCVLDLTQVFGELGMTYQDAQKEHPEFPTYDELTKEI' A
#
# COMPACT_ATOMS: atom_id res chain seq x y z
N MET A 1 -10.84 0.68 -18.67
CA MET A 1 -10.40 0.24 -17.33
C MET A 1 -11.59 0.31 -16.39
N PRO A 2 -11.75 -0.61 -15.41
CA PRO A 2 -12.80 -0.50 -14.41
C PRO A 2 -12.66 0.82 -13.65
N ASN A 3 -13.78 1.53 -13.46
CA ASN A 3 -13.78 2.85 -12.83
C ASN A 3 -13.91 2.67 -11.31
N ILE A 4 -12.77 2.64 -10.60
CA ILE A 4 -12.72 2.57 -9.13
C ILE A 4 -12.88 3.99 -8.58
N SER A 5 -13.76 4.18 -7.60
CA SER A 5 -13.94 5.49 -6.96
C SER A 5 -12.70 5.92 -6.16
N LEU A 6 -12.44 7.23 -6.05
CA LEU A 6 -11.34 7.77 -5.24
C LEU A 6 -11.38 7.30 -3.77
N ASN A 7 -12.56 7.20 -3.15
CA ASN A 7 -12.70 6.65 -1.79
C ASN A 7 -12.23 5.19 -1.70
N ALA A 8 -12.50 4.39 -2.72
CA ALA A 8 -12.05 3.00 -2.79
C ALA A 8 -10.52 2.93 -3.00
N LEU A 9 -9.96 3.80 -3.85
CA LEU A 9 -8.50 3.93 -4.02
C LEU A 9 -7.80 4.32 -2.71
N MET A 10 -8.32 5.33 -2.00
CA MET A 10 -7.78 5.74 -0.69
C MET A 10 -7.80 4.59 0.32
N THR A 11 -8.92 3.86 0.37
CA THR A 11 -9.07 2.71 1.27
C THR A 11 -8.09 1.60 0.92
N ALA A 12 -7.91 1.31 -0.38
CA ALA A 12 -6.96 0.32 -0.86
C ALA A 12 -5.51 0.72 -0.53
N ILE A 13 -5.13 1.97 -0.78
CA ILE A 13 -3.79 2.51 -0.45
C ILE A 13 -3.49 2.33 1.05
N LYS A 14 -4.42 2.76 1.92
CA LYS A 14 -4.26 2.63 3.38
C LYS A 14 -4.19 1.18 3.85
N ALA A 15 -4.99 0.30 3.24
CA ALA A 15 -4.96 -1.12 3.57
C ALA A 15 -3.61 -1.75 3.19
N VAL A 16 -3.14 -1.50 1.95
CA VAL A 16 -1.85 -2.02 1.47
C VAL A 16 -0.69 -1.47 2.30
N GLN A 17 -0.70 -0.18 2.66
CA GLN A 17 0.35 0.41 3.51
C GLN A 17 0.44 -0.28 4.88
N ARG A 18 -0.70 -0.55 5.51
CA ARG A 18 -0.75 -1.27 6.79
C ARG A 18 -0.27 -2.71 6.65
N ASP A 19 -0.62 -3.38 5.55
CA ASP A 19 -0.22 -4.76 5.29
C ASP A 19 1.30 -4.86 5.02
N ILE A 20 1.89 -3.88 4.32
CA ILE A 20 3.35 -3.74 4.18
C ILE A 20 3.99 -3.69 5.56
N ALA A 21 3.58 -2.74 6.41
CA ALA A 21 4.17 -2.58 7.75
C ALA A 21 3.99 -3.84 8.63
N TYR A 22 2.86 -4.53 8.50
CA TYR A 22 2.63 -5.80 9.18
C TYR A 22 3.59 -6.90 8.72
N HIS A 23 3.78 -7.06 7.41
CA HIS A 23 4.68 -8.08 6.86
C HIS A 23 6.16 -7.72 7.06
N GLU A 24 6.54 -6.45 7.04
CA GLU A 24 7.88 -6.01 7.42
C GLU A 24 8.21 -6.39 8.86
N LYS A 25 7.24 -6.24 9.78
CA LYS A 25 7.41 -6.66 11.18
C LYS A 25 7.61 -8.18 11.29
N LEU A 26 6.89 -8.97 10.50
CA LEU A 26 7.04 -10.43 10.49
C LEU A 26 8.37 -10.84 9.84
N ALA A 27 8.76 -10.22 8.73
CA ALA A 27 10.05 -10.47 8.07
C ALA A 27 11.27 -10.08 8.92
N ALA A 28 11.08 -9.26 9.96
CA ALA A 28 12.10 -8.93 10.94
C ALA A 28 12.09 -9.85 12.19
N ASP A 29 11.12 -10.75 12.31
CA ASP A 29 10.99 -11.65 13.47
C ASP A 29 11.88 -12.88 13.30
N THR A 30 13.07 -12.82 13.90
CA THR A 30 14.08 -13.90 13.85
C THR A 30 13.68 -15.18 14.58
N SER A 31 12.50 -15.23 15.20
CA SER A 31 11.94 -16.46 15.76
C SER A 31 11.22 -17.33 14.73
N LEU A 32 10.95 -16.80 13.54
CA LEU A 32 10.33 -17.52 12.42
C LEU A 32 11.34 -18.39 11.66
N SER A 33 10.82 -19.31 10.84
CA SER A 33 11.66 -20.14 9.96
C SER A 33 12.18 -19.36 8.76
N ASP A 34 13.26 -19.82 8.13
CA ASP A 34 13.81 -19.18 6.92
C ASP A 34 12.77 -19.13 5.78
N ASP A 35 11.97 -20.19 5.62
CA ASP A 35 10.88 -20.24 4.62
C ASP A 35 9.81 -19.17 4.89
N ASP A 36 9.47 -18.92 6.17
CA ASP A 36 8.52 -17.87 6.55
C ASP A 36 9.09 -16.47 6.30
N LEU A 37 10.38 -16.27 6.61
CA LEU A 37 11.06 -14.99 6.38
C LEU A 37 11.13 -14.65 4.89
N ASP A 38 11.46 -15.63 4.04
CA ASP A 38 11.44 -15.49 2.58
C ASP A 38 10.02 -15.19 2.07
N TYR A 39 9.01 -15.90 2.59
CA TYR A 39 7.61 -15.66 2.24
C TYR A 39 7.16 -14.22 2.57
N TYR A 40 7.40 -13.76 3.80
CA TYR A 40 7.01 -12.40 4.20
C TYR A 40 7.83 -11.33 3.49
N GLY A 41 9.12 -11.59 3.23
CA GLY A 41 9.96 -10.72 2.39
C GLY A 41 9.37 -10.55 0.98
N GLN A 42 8.92 -11.63 0.35
CA GLN A 42 8.25 -11.56 -0.95
C GLN A 42 6.92 -10.82 -0.88
N CYS A 43 6.11 -11.05 0.17
CA CYS A 43 4.86 -10.28 0.36
C CYS A 43 5.12 -8.78 0.43
N VAL A 44 6.16 -8.32 1.14
CA VAL A 44 6.52 -6.90 1.22
C VAL A 44 6.88 -6.35 -0.17
N LEU A 45 7.64 -7.08 -0.98
CA LEU A 45 8.00 -6.66 -2.33
C LEU A 45 6.77 -6.50 -3.23
N ASP A 46 5.89 -7.52 -3.24
CA ASP A 46 4.68 -7.53 -4.06
C ASP A 46 3.72 -6.39 -3.64
N LEU A 47 3.52 -6.21 -2.33
CA LEU A 47 2.66 -5.15 -1.81
C LEU A 47 3.23 -3.76 -2.09
N THR A 48 4.56 -3.58 -2.02
CA THR A 48 5.21 -2.30 -2.35
C THR A 48 5.00 -1.93 -3.81
N GLN A 49 5.04 -2.91 -4.73
CA GLN A 49 4.72 -2.68 -6.13
C GLN A 49 3.26 -2.24 -6.29
N VAL A 50 2.31 -2.97 -5.69
CA VAL A 50 0.88 -2.63 -5.72
C VAL A 50 0.62 -1.25 -5.13
N PHE A 51 1.29 -0.90 -4.03
CA PHE A 51 1.17 0.41 -3.40
C PHE A 51 1.57 1.55 -4.35
N GLY A 52 2.68 1.38 -5.08
CA GLY A 52 3.11 2.34 -6.11
C GLY A 52 2.11 2.49 -7.25
N GLU A 53 1.56 1.38 -7.76
CA GLU A 53 0.55 1.38 -8.83
C GLU A 53 -0.75 2.08 -8.41
N LEU A 54 -1.22 1.81 -7.18
CA LEU A 54 -2.37 2.49 -6.59
C LEU A 54 -2.10 3.98 -6.39
N GLY A 55 -0.90 4.35 -5.94
CA GLY A 55 -0.50 5.74 -5.75
C GLY A 55 -0.53 6.55 -7.04
N MET A 56 0.04 6.02 -8.12
CA MET A 56 -0.02 6.66 -9.44
C MET A 56 -1.47 6.84 -9.92
N THR A 57 -2.28 5.79 -9.78
CA THR A 57 -3.70 5.82 -10.17
C THR A 57 -4.48 6.86 -9.37
N TYR A 58 -4.23 6.95 -8.06
CA TYR A 58 -4.86 7.94 -7.19
C TYR A 58 -4.44 9.36 -7.53
N GLN A 59 -3.14 9.61 -7.75
CA GLN A 59 -2.63 10.93 -8.12
C GLN A 59 -3.20 11.42 -9.45
N ASP A 60 -3.40 10.53 -10.42
CA ASP A 60 -4.03 10.89 -11.68
C ASP A 60 -5.52 11.24 -11.49
N ALA A 61 -6.26 10.43 -10.73
CA ALA A 61 -7.66 10.71 -10.43
C ALA A 61 -7.86 11.96 -9.56
N GLN A 62 -6.93 12.25 -8.64
CA GLN A 62 -6.98 13.40 -7.73
C GLN A 62 -6.79 14.74 -8.45
N LYS A 63 -6.14 14.77 -9.63
CA LYS A 63 -6.04 15.98 -10.47
C LYS A 63 -7.40 16.52 -10.89
N GLU A 64 -8.38 15.64 -11.07
CA GLU A 64 -9.76 15.99 -11.44
C GLU A 64 -10.63 16.29 -10.21
N HIS A 65 -10.13 15.98 -9.00
CA HIS A 65 -10.86 15.99 -7.74
C HIS A 65 -10.02 16.62 -6.60
N PRO A 66 -9.77 17.94 -6.65
CA PRO A 66 -8.89 18.64 -5.70
C PRO A 66 -9.46 18.70 -4.27
N GLU A 67 -10.72 18.34 -4.06
CA GLU A 67 -11.34 18.21 -2.74
C GLU A 67 -10.80 17.01 -1.93
N PHE A 68 -10.13 16.06 -2.58
CA PHE A 68 -9.53 14.89 -1.95
C PHE A 68 -8.09 15.19 -1.48
N PRO A 69 -7.63 14.54 -0.38
CA PRO A 69 -6.29 14.76 0.14
C PRO A 69 -5.22 14.41 -0.89
N THR A 70 -4.08 15.09 -0.85
CA THR A 70 -2.92 14.71 -1.68
C THR A 70 -2.43 13.31 -1.29
N TYR A 71 -1.69 12.66 -2.20
CA TYR A 71 -1.10 11.36 -1.90
C TYR A 71 -0.17 11.39 -0.67
N ASP A 72 0.58 12.47 -0.50
CA ASP A 72 1.46 12.66 0.66
C ASP A 72 0.68 12.84 1.97
N GLU A 73 -0.48 13.51 1.93
CA GLU A 73 -1.37 13.63 3.09
C GLU A 73 -2.05 12.28 3.41
N LEU A 74 -2.43 11.52 2.38
CA LEU A 74 -3.08 10.24 2.52
C LEU A 74 -2.19 9.19 3.21
N THR A 75 -0.89 9.22 2.94
CA THR A 75 0.09 8.21 3.36
C THR A 75 0.88 8.57 4.62
N LYS A 76 0.66 9.77 5.20
CA LYS A 76 1.40 10.28 6.38
C LYS A 76 1.03 9.64 7.72
N GLU A 77 -0.05 8.87 7.82
CA GLU A 77 -0.69 8.51 9.12
C GLU A 77 -0.88 7.01 9.39
N ILE A 78 0.06 6.13 9.02
CA ILE A 78 -0.02 4.69 9.35
C ILE A 78 1.28 4.22 10.00
#